data_AF-A0AAD7IY89-F1
#
_entry.id   AF-A0AAD7IY89-F1
#
_cell.length_a   1.000
_cell.length_b   1.000
_cell.length_c   1.000
_cell.angle_alpha   90.00
_cell.angle_beta   90.00
_cell.angle_gamma   90.00
#
_symmetry.space_group_name_H-M   'P 1'
#
loop_
_entity.id
_entity.type
_entity.pdbx_description
1 polymer ?
#
loop_
_entity_poly.entity_id
_entity_poly.type
_entity_poly.pdbx_seq_one_letter_code
_entity_poly.pdbx_strand_id
1 'polypeptide(L)'
;LTDLINCAREKYLEIGLSKVTVHLADSTSFHDTGDWGKTITKPRRPVSTLILPSNVKEMILGDAREFLASEAWYNAVGIPHRRGELL
;
A
#
# COMPACT_ATOMS: atom_id res chain seq x y z
N LEU A 1 27.50 16.82 -3.67
CA LEU A 1 27.28 15.45 -4.23
C LEU A 1 26.04 14.79 -3.64
N THR A 2 25.86 14.83 -2.32
CA THR A 2 24.63 14.39 -1.62
C THR A 2 23.35 15.05 -2.13
N ASP A 3 23.40 16.35 -2.41
CA ASP A 3 22.21 17.11 -2.81
C ASP A 3 21.70 16.69 -4.20
N LEU A 4 22.61 16.38 -5.11
CA LEU A 4 22.27 15.85 -6.44
C LEU A 4 21.60 14.48 -6.33
N ILE A 5 22.15 13.60 -5.48
CA ILE A 5 21.60 12.26 -5.23
C ILE A 5 20.20 12.37 -4.60
N ASN A 6 20.02 13.27 -3.63
CA ASN A 6 18.72 13.51 -3.00
C ASN A 6 17.69 14.06 -3.99
N CYS A 7 18.07 15.04 -4.82
CA CYS A 7 17.20 15.60 -5.84
C CYS A 7 16.80 14.54 -6.90
N ALA A 8 17.73 13.71 -7.34
CA ALA A 8 17.45 12.62 -8.28
C ALA A 8 16.50 11.58 -7.66
N ARG A 9 16.70 11.23 -6.38
CA ARG A 9 15.84 10.32 -5.63
C ARG A 9 14.41 10.86 -5.50
N GLU A 10 14.26 12.14 -5.17
CA GLU A 10 12.93 12.77 -5.05
C GLU A 10 12.16 12.73 -6.37
N LYS A 11 12.79 13.14 -7.47
CA LYS A 11 12.18 13.07 -8.81
C LYS A 11 11.79 11.65 -9.22
N TYR A 12 12.61 10.65 -8.86
CA TYR A 12 12.28 9.25 -9.12
C TYR A 12 11.05 8.79 -8.32
N LEU A 13 10.98 9.16 -7.03
CA LEU A 13 9.85 8.80 -6.16
C LEU A 13 8.54 9.44 -6.63
N GLU A 14 8.56 10.68 -7.12
CA GLU A 14 7.37 11.36 -7.67
C GLU A 14 6.71 10.56 -8.80
N ILE A 15 7.52 9.95 -9.69
CA ILE A 15 7.02 9.12 -10.79
C ILE A 15 6.31 7.87 -10.24
N GLY A 16 6.87 7.25 -9.19
CA GLY A 16 6.33 6.04 -8.56
C GLY A 16 5.02 6.28 -7.80
N LEU A 17 4.89 7.42 -7.11
CA LEU A 17 3.69 7.77 -6.32
C LEU A 17 2.40 7.86 -7.14
N SER A 18 2.53 8.09 -8.45
CA SER A 18 1.40 8.28 -9.36
C SER A 18 0.77 6.97 -9.85
N LYS A 19 1.38 5.81 -9.56
CA LYS A 19 0.97 4.52 -10.11
C LYS A 19 0.64 3.51 -9.01
N VAL A 20 -0.36 2.68 -9.27
CA VAL A 20 -0.73 1.53 -8.44
C VAL A 20 -0.58 0.28 -9.29
N THR A 21 0.14 -0.69 -8.76
CA THR A 21 0.36 -1.99 -9.39
C THR A 21 -0.56 -3.02 -8.76
N VAL A 22 -1.43 -3.61 -9.57
CA VAL A 22 -2.38 -4.63 -9.15
C VAL A 22 -1.83 -5.99 -9.55
N HIS A 23 -1.55 -6.81 -8.55
CA HIS A 23 -1.15 -8.21 -8.72
C HIS A 23 -2.40 -9.09 -8.71
N LEU A 24 -2.48 -10.02 -9.66
CA LEU A 24 -3.52 -11.04 -9.71
C LEU A 24 -2.87 -12.40 -9.55
N ALA A 25 -3.58 -13.30 -8.86
CA ALA A 25 -3.19 -14.69 -8.77
C ALA A 25 -3.12 -15.29 -10.18
N ASP A 26 -2.03 -15.99 -10.46
CA ASP A 26 -1.83 -16.74 -11.68
C ASP A 26 -2.11 -18.22 -11.39
N SER A 27 -3.21 -18.72 -11.93
CA SER A 27 -3.62 -20.12 -11.80
C SER A 27 -3.12 -21.00 -12.94
N THR A 28 -2.28 -20.46 -13.84
CA THR A 28 -1.84 -21.17 -15.05
C THR A 28 -0.49 -21.88 -14.88
N SER A 29 0.19 -21.68 -13.75
CA SER A 29 1.39 -22.42 -13.41
C SER A 29 1.06 -23.91 -13.22
N PHE A 30 1.74 -24.75 -14.00
CA PHE A 30 1.63 -26.22 -13.93
C PHE A 30 2.02 -26.81 -12.57
N HIS A 31 2.70 -26.01 -11.74
CA HIS A 31 2.89 -26.28 -10.32
C HIS A 31 1.84 -25.48 -9.52
N ASP A 32 1.11 -26.18 -8.65
CA ASP A 32 0.03 -25.74 -7.73
C ASP A 32 0.48 -24.70 -6.66
N THR A 33 1.39 -23.81 -7.05
CA THR A 33 1.94 -22.74 -6.22
C THR A 33 1.20 -21.49 -6.66
N GLY A 34 0.22 -21.04 -5.87
CA GLY A 34 -0.55 -19.83 -6.13
C GLY A 34 0.36 -18.61 -6.19
N ASP A 35 0.93 -18.36 -7.37
CA ASP A 35 1.90 -17.30 -7.63
C ASP A 35 1.21 -16.00 -8.05
N TRP A 36 1.84 -14.87 -7.77
CA TRP A 36 1.38 -13.55 -8.18
C TRP A 36 2.01 -13.17 -9.51
N GLY A 37 1.56 -13.78 -10.61
CA GLY A 37 2.20 -13.61 -11.93
C GLY A 37 1.67 -12.44 -12.75
N LYS A 38 0.34 -12.24 -12.78
CA LYS A 38 -0.27 -11.25 -13.67
C LYS A 38 -0.30 -9.87 -13.00
N THR A 39 0.27 -8.88 -13.69
CA THR A 39 0.41 -7.53 -13.13
C THR A 39 -0.17 -6.47 -14.07
N ILE A 40 -0.96 -5.55 -13.51
CA ILE A 40 -1.52 -4.40 -14.25
C ILE A 40 -1.19 -3.11 -13.49
N THR A 41 -0.62 -2.13 -14.19
CA THR A 41 -0.33 -0.81 -13.61
C THR A 41 -1.39 0.21 -14.02
N LYS A 42 -1.96 0.92 -13.04
CA LYS A 42 -2.97 1.97 -13.25
C LYS A 42 -2.56 3.28 -12.58
N PRO A 43 -3.02 4.45 -13.06
CA PRO A 43 -2.83 5.69 -12.33
C PRO A 43 -3.54 5.63 -10.97
N ARG A 44 -2.89 6.18 -9.94
CA ARG A 44 -3.45 6.26 -8.58
C ARG A 44 -4.69 7.17 -8.59
N ARG A 45 -5.81 6.66 -8.09
CA ARG A 45 -7.02 7.46 -7.87
C ARG A 45 -6.82 8.40 -6.67
N PRO A 46 -6.98 9.74 -6.81
CA PRO A 46 -6.88 10.64 -5.66
C PRO A 46 -8.00 10.40 -4.65
N VAL A 47 -7.65 10.35 -3.36
CA VAL A 47 -8.59 10.08 -2.25
C VAL A 47 -9.67 11.17 -2.12
N SER A 48 -9.36 12.39 -2.57
CA SER A 48 -10.31 13.51 -2.63
C SER A 48 -11.51 13.22 -3.55
N THR A 49 -11.36 12.34 -4.55
CA THR A 49 -12.44 11.95 -5.48
C THR A 49 -13.41 10.90 -4.93
N LEU A 50 -13.15 10.36 -3.73
CA LEU A 50 -14.04 9.41 -3.07
C LEU A 50 -15.08 10.17 -2.23
N ILE A 51 -16.36 9.98 -2.53
CA ILE A 51 -17.46 10.56 -1.76
C ILE A 51 -18.00 9.46 -0.86
N LEU A 52 -17.81 9.64 0.45
CA LEU A 52 -18.25 8.73 1.52
C LEU A 52 -19.00 9.57 2.57
N PRO A 53 -19.77 8.94 3.48
CA PRO A 53 -20.31 9.64 4.64
C PRO A 53 -19.21 10.37 5.43
N SER A 54 -19.57 11.46 6.10
CA SER A 54 -18.63 12.26 6.87
C SER A 54 -17.89 11.40 7.91
N ASN A 55 -16.61 11.70 8.12
CA ASN A 55 -15.71 11.05 9.08
C ASN A 55 -15.31 9.60 8.78
N VAL A 56 -16.00 8.89 7.87
CA VAL A 56 -15.66 7.50 7.53
C VAL A 56 -14.27 7.44 6.88
N LYS A 57 -13.99 8.37 5.96
CA LYS A 57 -12.70 8.45 5.26
C LYS A 57 -11.56 8.73 6.23
N GLU A 58 -11.75 9.71 7.11
CA GLU A 58 -10.77 10.15 8.08
C GLU A 58 -10.49 9.07 9.12
N MET A 59 -11.54 8.37 9.57
CA MET A 59 -11.45 7.25 10.50
C MET A 59 -10.61 6.11 9.92
N ILE A 60 -10.94 5.62 8.72
CA ILE A 60 -10.22 4.50 8.08
C ILE A 60 -8.75 4.87 7.82
N LEU A 61 -8.49 6.08 7.34
CA LEU A 61 -7.13 6.53 7.09
C LEU A 61 -6.32 6.74 8.37
N GLY A 62 -6.96 7.22 9.43
CA GLY A 62 -6.33 7.37 10.75
C GLY A 62 -5.92 6.02 11.31
N ASP A 63 -6.86 5.08 11.33
CA ASP A 63 -6.63 3.72 11.83
C ASP A 63 -5.52 2.99 11.05
N ALA A 64 -5.54 3.06 9.72
CA ALA A 64 -4.50 2.44 8.89
C ALA A 64 -3.10 3.02 9.18
N ARG A 65 -2.99 4.34 9.43
CA ARG A 65 -1.71 4.96 9.79
C ARG A 65 -1.22 4.51 11.16
N GLU A 66 -2.12 4.39 12.13
CA GLU A 66 -1.80 3.91 13.47
C GLU A 66 -1.35 2.43 13.43
N PHE A 67 -2.03 1.60 12.65
CA PHE A 67 -1.63 0.21 12.44
C PHE A 67 -0.24 0.10 11.82
N LEU A 68 0.08 0.92 10.80
CA LEU A 68 1.42 0.91 10.19
C LEU A 68 2.52 1.37 11.17
N ALA A 69 2.21 2.31 12.06
CA ALA A 69 3.18 2.82 13.04
C ALA A 69 3.39 1.89 14.25
N SER A 70 2.47 0.95 14.50
CA SER A 70 2.47 0.10 15.71
C SER A 70 3.27 -1.20 15.58
N GLU A 71 4.03 -1.41 14.49
CA GLU A 71 4.83 -2.62 14.25
C GLU A 71 5.70 -3.01 15.47
N ALA A 72 6.37 -2.03 16.08
CA ALA A 72 7.21 -2.27 17.26
C ALA A 72 6.43 -2.81 18.47
N TRP A 73 5.19 -2.33 18.67
CA TRP A 73 4.32 -2.81 19.74
C TRP A 73 3.85 -4.25 19.48
N TYR A 74 3.44 -4.57 18.26
CA TYR A 74 3.07 -5.94 17.87
C TYR A 74 4.22 -6.92 18.10
N ASN A 75 5.45 -6.53 17.73
CA ASN A 75 6.65 -7.31 17.96
C ASN A 75 6.96 -7.50 19.45
N ALA A 76 6.82 -6.45 20.26
CA ALA A 76 7.09 -6.51 21.71
C ALA A 76 6.13 -7.45 22.45
N VAL A 77 4.86 -7.50 22.03
CA VAL A 77 3.82 -8.36 22.64
C VAL A 77 3.81 -9.77 22.00
N GLY A 78 4.50 -9.97 20.88
CA GLY A 78 4.58 -11.27 20.19
C GLY A 78 3.32 -11.63 19.38
N ILE A 79 2.51 -10.64 19.00
CA ILE A 79 1.30 -10.83 18.21
C ILE A 79 1.63 -10.57 16.73
N PRO A 80 1.13 -11.39 15.77
CA PRO A 80 1.35 -11.14 14.36
C PRO A 80 0.83 -9.76 13.92
N HIS A 81 1.68 -8.98 13.22
CA HIS A 81 1.33 -7.67 12.68
C HIS A 81 0.43 -7.79 11.44
N ARG A 82 -0.85 -8.09 11.69
CA ARG A 82 -1.89 -8.26 10.66
C ARG A 82 -3.20 -7.68 11.17
N ARG A 83 -3.96 -7.05 10.27
CA ARG A 83 -5.27 -6.47 10.56
C ARG A 83 -6.20 -6.63 9.36
N GLY A 84 -7.47 -6.88 9.62
CA GLY A 84 -8.53 -6.97 8.61
C GLY A 84 -9.54 -5.86 8.82
N GLU A 85 -10.01 -5.26 7.73
CA GLU A 85 -11.04 -4.23 7.74
C GLU A 85 -12.29 -4.75 7.02
N LEU A 86 -13.47 -4.44 7.57
CA LEU A 86 -14.76 -4.75 6.96
C LEU A 86 -15.42 -3.42 6.58
N LEU A 87 -15.61 -3.22 5.27
CA LEU A 87 -16.14 -1.99 4.67
C LEU A 87 -17.55 -2.19 4.12
#